data_AF-A0A914VB07-F1
#
_entry.id   AF-A0A914VB07-F1
#
_cell.length_a   1.000
_cell.length_b   1.000
_cell.length_c   1.000
_cell.angle_alpha   90.00
_cell.angle_beta   90.00
_cell.angle_gamma   90.00
#
_symmetry.space_group_name_H-M   'P 1'
#
loop_
_entity.id
_entity.type
_entity.pdbx_description
1 polymer ?
#
loop_
_entity_poly.entity_id
_entity_poly.type
_entity_poly.pdbx_seq_one_letter_code
_entity_poly.pdbx_strand_id
1 'polypeptide(L)'
;SYFVCDDVTCAHRSRRLTFKPINDGTVCSVCHQGTMKREYSAKMLYDQQCFFKSVFDLRTAVEKTKHEEKRKLQTYPNYASLNQMYERLLEVCDQFLAENAYNEINLSHIFAPMKIF
;
A
#
# COMPACT_ATOMS: atom_id res chain seq x y z
N SER A 1 3.42 -10.08 11.76
CA SER A 1 2.78 -8.77 12.02
C SER A 1 2.20 -8.77 13.43
N TYR A 2 1.93 -7.60 14.00
CA TYR A 2 1.18 -7.46 15.25
C TYR A 2 -0.31 -7.37 14.96
N PHE A 3 -1.10 -7.83 15.93
CA PHE A 3 -2.54 -7.70 15.96
C PHE A 3 -2.96 -6.99 17.23
N VAL A 4 -4.00 -6.18 17.13
CA VAL A 4 -4.58 -5.42 18.24
C VAL A 4 -6.08 -5.69 18.29
N CYS A 5 -6.62 -5.80 19.50
CA CYS A 5 -8.06 -5.85 19.69
C CYS A 5 -8.69 -4.51 19.29
N ASP A 6 -9.80 -4.57 18.55
CA ASP A 6 -10.60 -3.40 18.15
C ASP A 6 -11.30 -2.68 19.32
N ASP A 7 -11.62 -3.42 20.40
CA ASP A 7 -12.14 -2.86 21.64
C ASP A 7 -11.08 -1.97 22.32
N VAL A 8 -11.36 -0.67 22.35
CA VAL A 8 -10.51 0.38 22.93
C VAL A 8 -10.23 0.17 24.41
N THR A 9 -11.17 -0.45 25.15
CA THR A 9 -10.97 -0.73 26.57
C THR A 9 -10.04 -1.91 26.80
N CYS A 10 -10.01 -2.87 25.88
CA CYS A 10 -9.13 -4.02 25.93
C CYS A 10 -7.74 -3.70 25.38
N ALA A 11 -7.66 -3.13 24.17
CA ALA A 11 -6.43 -2.78 23.45
C ALA A 11 -5.34 -3.87 23.45
N HIS A 12 -5.73 -5.14 23.61
CA HIS A 12 -4.77 -6.24 23.75
C HIS A 12 -3.98 -6.41 22.45
N ARG A 13 -2.65 -6.47 22.58
CA ARG A 13 -1.72 -6.56 21.46
C ARG A 13 -0.95 -7.89 21.49
N SER A 14 -0.95 -8.60 20.37
CA SER A 14 -0.30 -9.92 20.26
C SER A 14 0.25 -10.18 18.86
N ARG A 15 1.31 -10.98 18.76
CA ARG A 15 1.80 -11.54 17.48
C ARG A 15 1.18 -12.92 17.18
N ARG A 16 0.51 -13.52 18.17
CA ARG A 16 -0.14 -14.82 18.07
C ARG A 16 -1.64 -14.62 17.91
N LEU A 17 -2.20 -15.25 16.88
CA LEU A 17 -3.65 -15.34 16.69
C LEU A 17 -4.15 -16.68 17.21
N THR A 18 -5.31 -16.66 17.86
CA THR A 18 -6.05 -17.86 18.22
C THR A 18 -6.81 -18.36 16.99
N PHE A 19 -6.83 -19.68 16.76
CA PHE A 19 -7.52 -20.29 15.62
C PHE A 19 -9.04 -20.39 15.87
N LYS A 20 -9.68 -19.27 16.18
CA LYS A 20 -11.14 -19.14 16.21
C LYS A 20 -11.56 -18.10 15.18
N PRO A 21 -11.64 -18.49 13.89
CA PRO A 21 -12.00 -17.58 12.83
C PRO A 21 -13.45 -17.11 13.00
N ILE A 22 -13.64 -15.81 12.80
CA ILE A 22 -14.92 -15.14 12.59
C ILE A 22 -14.87 -14.43 11.24
N ASN A 23 -16.01 -13.93 10.74
CA ASN A 23 -16.14 -13.36 9.40
C ASN A 23 -15.05 -12.33 9.02
N ASP A 24 -14.51 -11.60 10.00
CA ASP A 24 -13.58 -10.50 9.77
C ASP A 24 -12.32 -10.58 10.69
N GLY A 25 -11.91 -11.77 11.12
CA GLY A 25 -10.69 -11.94 11.92
C GLY A 25 -10.76 -13.11 12.90
N THR A 26 -10.16 -12.94 14.07
CA THR A 26 -10.21 -13.93 15.16
C THR A 26 -10.64 -13.27 16.46
N VAL A 27 -11.39 -13.98 17.29
CA VAL A 27 -11.83 -13.47 18.60
C VAL A 27 -10.64 -13.20 19.52
N CYS A 28 -10.66 -12.05 20.20
CA CYS A 28 -9.67 -11.69 21.21
C CYS A 28 -9.62 -12.73 22.34
N SER A 29 -8.41 -13.18 22.69
CA SER A 29 -8.20 -14.15 23.76
C SER A 29 -8.33 -13.59 25.18
N VAL A 30 -8.46 -12.27 25.33
CA VAL A 30 -8.51 -11.59 26.63
C VAL A 30 -9.93 -11.17 26.98
N CYS A 31 -10.58 -10.35 26.14
CA CYS A 31 -11.95 -9.89 26.41
C CYS A 31 -13.04 -10.83 25.87
N HIS A 32 -12.69 -11.76 24.97
CA HIS A 32 -13.62 -12.68 24.31
C HIS A 32 -14.81 -12.03 23.56
N GLN A 33 -14.80 -10.70 23.43
CA GLN A 33 -15.85 -9.92 22.76
C GLN A 33 -15.31 -9.24 21.50
N GLY A 34 -14.12 -8.62 21.59
CA GLY A 34 -13.50 -7.91 20.49
C GLY A 34 -12.84 -8.82 19.45
N THR A 35 -12.53 -8.24 18.30
CA THR A 35 -11.85 -8.87 17.17
C THR A 35 -10.39 -8.44 17.10
N MET A 36 -9.49 -9.40 16.92
CA MET A 36 -8.09 -9.11 16.65
C MET A 36 -7.91 -8.67 15.19
N LYS A 37 -7.49 -7.43 14.98
CA LYS A 37 -7.17 -6.83 13.67
C LYS A 37 -5.67 -6.67 13.50
N ARG A 38 -5.16 -6.70 12.27
CA ARG A 38 -3.76 -6.34 12.02
C ARG A 38 -3.56 -4.88 12.42
N GLU A 39 -2.56 -4.63 13.27
CA GLU A 39 -2.19 -3.27 13.68
C GLU A 39 -1.74 -2.43 12.47
N TYR A 40 -1.00 -3.05 11.56
CA TYR A 40 -0.67 -2.48 10.27
C TYR A 40 -1.39 -3.26 9.16
N SER A 41 -2.40 -2.64 8.56
CA SER A 41 -3.24 -3.27 7.55
C SER A 41 -2.54 -3.36 6.19
N ALA A 42 -3.02 -4.25 5.31
CA ALA A 42 -2.53 -4.33 3.93
C ALA A 42 -2.76 -3.01 3.17
N LYS A 43 -3.90 -2.34 3.43
CA LYS A 43 -4.19 -1.00 2.90
C LYS A 43 -3.15 0.02 3.34
N MET A 44 -2.79 0.07 4.62
CA MET A 44 -1.78 1.02 5.12
C MET A 44 -0.42 0.80 4.46
N LEU A 45 -0.03 -0.46 4.25
CA LEU A 45 1.19 -0.79 3.52
C LEU A 45 1.11 -0.32 2.07
N TYR A 46 0.00 -0.59 1.40
CA TYR A 46 -0.25 -0.16 0.03
C TYR A 46 -0.19 1.37 -0.10
N ASP A 47 -0.92 2.10 0.76
CA ASP A 47 -0.92 3.57 0.77
C ASP A 47 0.50 4.12 0.98
N GLN A 48 1.29 3.52 1.88
CA GLN A 48 2.68 3.92 2.13
C GLN A 48 3.59 3.70 0.92
N GLN A 49 3.42 2.58 0.22
CA GLN A 49 4.17 2.29 -1.01
C GLN A 49 3.76 3.24 -2.14
N CYS A 50 2.47 3.53 -2.29
CA CYS A 50 1.97 4.54 -3.24
C CYS A 50 2.52 5.94 -2.93
N PHE A 51 2.64 6.30 -1.65
CA PHE A 51 3.28 7.54 -1.24
C PHE A 51 4.73 7.61 -1.74
N PHE A 52 5.55 6.57 -1.50
CA PHE A 52 6.93 6.54 -2.00
C PHE A 52 7.00 6.62 -3.52
N LYS A 53 6.15 5.88 -4.23
CA LYS A 53 6.03 5.99 -5.70
C LYS A 53 5.78 7.44 -6.13
N SER A 54 4.87 8.15 -5.46
CA SER A 54 4.56 9.55 -5.80
C SER A 54 5.71 10.52 -5.54
N VAL A 55 6.57 10.22 -4.56
CA VAL A 55 7.77 11.02 -4.24
C VAL A 55 8.86 10.83 -5.30
N PHE A 56 8.99 9.62 -5.84
CA PHE A 56 10.04 9.30 -6.83
C PHE A 56 9.60 9.46 -8.30
N ASP A 57 8.32 9.74 -8.57
CA ASP A 57 7.82 10.03 -9.92
C ASP A 57 8.19 11.45 -10.38
N LEU A 58 9.49 11.64 -10.65
CA LEU A 58 10.05 12.90 -11.10
C LEU A 58 9.43 13.37 -12.42
N ARG A 59 9.15 12.43 -13.34
CA ARG A 59 8.60 12.76 -14.66
C ARG A 59 7.24 13.43 -14.52
N THR A 60 6.31 12.79 -13.79
CA THR A 60 4.98 13.36 -13.54
C THR A 60 5.07 14.66 -12.75
N ALA A 61 6.01 14.76 -11.79
CA ALA A 61 6.23 15.99 -11.03
C ALA A 61 6.67 17.15 -11.94
N VAL A 62 7.63 16.93 -12.83
CA VAL A 62 8.13 17.93 -13.80
C VAL A 62 7.03 18.32 -14.79
N GLU A 63 6.22 17.38 -15.27
CA GLU A 63 5.10 17.66 -16.17
C GLU A 63 4.02 18.55 -15.52
N LYS A 64 3.85 18.50 -14.20
CA LYS A 64 2.91 19.35 -13.44
C LYS A 64 3.43 20.76 -13.15
N THR A 65 4.71 21.04 -13.37
CA THR A 65 5.30 22.38 -13.15
C THR A 65 4.99 23.36 -14.29
N LYS A 66 5.14 24.66 -14.03
CA LYS A 66 4.99 25.69 -15.06
C LYS A 66 6.08 25.53 -16.13
N HIS A 67 5.78 25.91 -17.38
CA HIS A 67 6.69 25.75 -18.52
C HIS A 67 8.08 26.37 -18.28
N GLU A 68 8.15 27.53 -17.63
CA GLU A 68 9.42 28.21 -17.32
C GLU A 68 10.28 27.44 -16.31
N GLU A 69 9.65 26.86 -15.29
CA GLU A 69 10.34 26.07 -14.24
C GLU A 69 10.81 24.74 -14.82
N LYS A 70 9.95 24.08 -15.61
CA LYS A 70 10.29 22.86 -16.36
C LYS A 70 11.54 23.05 -17.20
N ARG A 71 11.62 24.16 -17.96
CA ARG A 71 12.79 24.46 -18.80
C ARG A 71 14.06 24.65 -17.96
N LYS A 72 13.98 25.37 -16.84
CA LYS A 72 15.11 25.56 -15.91
C LYS A 72 15.62 24.25 -15.34
N LEU A 73 14.71 23.36 -14.91
CA LEU A 73 15.04 22.04 -14.37
C LEU A 73 15.74 21.17 -15.41
N GLN A 74 15.20 21.12 -16.63
CA GLN A 74 15.76 20.31 -17.73
C GLN A 74 17.14 20.81 -18.19
N THR A 75 17.45 22.09 -18.00
CA THR A 75 18.78 22.66 -18.28
C THR A 75 19.78 22.50 -17.14
N TYR A 76 19.36 21.96 -15.99
CA TYR A 76 20.24 21.82 -14.83
C TYR A 76 21.40 20.85 -15.13
N PRO A 77 22.64 21.15 -14.69
CA PRO A 77 23.75 20.24 -14.86
C PRO A 77 23.43 18.85 -14.29
N ASN A 78 23.73 17.80 -15.05
CA ASN A 78 23.46 16.40 -14.66
C ASN A 78 21.98 16.03 -14.53
N TYR A 79 21.04 16.82 -15.07
CA TYR A 79 19.61 16.48 -15.07
C TYR A 79 19.33 15.06 -15.61
N ALA A 80 20.03 14.63 -16.66
CA ALA A 80 19.87 13.28 -17.21
C ALA A 80 20.24 12.18 -16.20
N SER A 81 21.34 12.34 -15.47
CA SER A 81 21.75 11.39 -14.43
C SER A 81 20.81 11.40 -13.23
N LEU A 82 20.29 12.58 -12.86
CA LEU A 82 19.28 12.70 -11.81
C LEU A 82 17.99 11.97 -12.22
N ASN A 83 17.52 12.20 -13.45
CA ASN A 83 16.33 11.53 -13.98
C ASN A 83 16.48 10.01 -13.96
N GLN A 84 17.63 9.48 -14.41
CA GLN A 84 17.91 8.05 -14.37
C GLN A 84 17.92 7.49 -12.93
N MET A 85 18.42 8.24 -11.95
CA MET A 85 18.38 7.82 -10.55
C MET A 85 16.94 7.72 -10.04
N TYR A 86 16.11 8.72 -10.33
CA TYR A 86 14.69 8.72 -9.96
C TYR A 86 13.91 7.59 -10.63
N GLU A 87 14.18 7.30 -11.91
CA GLU A 87 13.59 6.15 -12.61
C GLU A 87 13.92 4.83 -11.92
N ARG A 88 15.17 4.61 -11.50
CA ARG A 88 15.55 3.41 -10.74
C ARG A 88 14.84 3.31 -9.39
N LEU A 89 14.69 4.42 -8.67
CA LEU A 89 13.96 4.44 -7.40
C LEU A 89 12.46 4.15 -7.59
N LEU A 90 11.89 4.65 -8.69
CA LEU A 90 10.51 4.39 -9.07
C LEU A 90 10.30 2.91 -9.42
N GLU A 91 11.22 2.30 -10.18
CA GLU A 91 11.20 0.87 -10.51
C GLU A 91 11.17 -0.01 -9.25
N VAL A 92 11.97 0.34 -8.22
CA VAL A 92 11.95 -0.38 -6.93
C VAL A 92 10.57 -0.27 -6.27
N CYS A 93 9.93 0.90 -6.31
CA CYS A 93 8.58 1.06 -5.76
C CYS A 93 7.55 0.23 -6.54
N ASP A 94 7.66 0.20 -7.86
CA ASP A 94 6.78 -0.58 -8.73
C ASP A 94 6.91 -2.08 -8.48
N GLN A 95 8.11 -2.59 -8.24
CA GLN A 95 8.34 -3.99 -7.85
C GLN A 95 7.61 -4.34 -6.55
N PHE A 96 7.77 -3.53 -5.49
CA PHE A 96 7.10 -3.80 -4.21
C PHE A 96 5.59 -3.61 -4.25
N LEU A 97 5.07 -2.74 -5.11
CA LEU A 97 3.63 -2.60 -5.33
C LEU A 97 3.04 -3.80 -6.06
N ALA A 98 3.74 -4.32 -7.08
CA ALA A 98 3.34 -5.54 -7.78
C ALA A 98 3.31 -6.75 -6.82
N GLU A 99 4.26 -6.85 -5.89
CA GLU A 99 4.26 -7.91 -4.86
C GLU A 99 3.13 -7.77 -3.83
N ASN A 100 2.70 -6.54 -3.51
CA ASN A 100 1.63 -6.32 -2.53
C ASN A 100 0.27 -6.80 -3.06
N ALA A 101 0.03 -6.67 -4.37
CA ALA A 101 -1.18 -7.11 -5.09
C ALA A 101 -2.52 -6.58 -4.52
N TYR A 102 -2.49 -5.64 -3.54
CA TYR A 102 -3.69 -5.13 -2.88
C TYR A 102 -4.68 -4.45 -3.84
N ASN A 103 -4.17 -3.85 -4.92
CA ASN A 103 -4.95 -3.20 -5.96
C ASN A 103 -5.20 -4.09 -7.20
N GLU A 104 -4.73 -5.35 -7.20
CA GLU A 104 -5.00 -6.28 -8.29
C GLU A 104 -6.35 -6.96 -8.08
N ILE A 105 -7.26 -6.73 -9.02
CA ILE A 105 -8.62 -7.25 -8.96
C ILE A 105 -8.82 -8.26 -10.09
N ASN A 106 -8.98 -9.53 -9.73
CA ASN A 106 -9.33 -10.56 -10.70
C ASN A 106 -10.83 -10.46 -11.05
N LEU A 107 -11.13 -9.75 -12.13
CA LEU A 107 -12.50 -9.59 -12.62
C LEU A 107 -13.15 -10.93 -12.96
N SER A 108 -12.41 -11.90 -13.52
CA SER A 108 -12.99 -13.21 -13.84
C SER A 108 -13.50 -13.95 -12.60
N HIS A 109 -12.80 -13.80 -11.46
CA HIS A 109 -13.22 -14.35 -10.17
C HIS A 109 -14.43 -13.60 -9.61
N ILE A 110 -14.44 -12.26 -9.67
CA ILE A 110 -15.57 -11.44 -9.18
C ILE A 110 -16.85 -11.71 -9.98
N PHE A 111 -16.73 -11.85 -11.29
CA PHE A 111 -17.86 -12.05 -12.20
C PHE A 111 -18.16 -13.53 -12.48
N ALA A 112 -17.42 -14.47 -11.89
CA ALA A 112 -17.70 -15.91 -12.02
C ALA A 112 -19.15 -16.29 -11.65
N PRO A 113 -19.75 -15.75 -10.56
CA PRO A 113 -21.15 -16.03 -10.22
C PRO A 113 -22.17 -15.45 -11.21
N MET A 114 -21.78 -14.47 -12.02
CA MET A 114 -22.66 -13.82 -13.01
C MET A 114 -22.72 -14.57 -14.35
N LYS A 115 -21.91 -15.62 -14.54
CA LYS A 115 -21.95 -16.49 -15.73
C LYS A 115 -23.04 -17.58 -15.68
N ILE A 116 -24.00 -17.48 -14.76
CA ILE A 116 -25.16 -18.37 -14.68
C ILE A 116 -26.32 -17.73 -15.47
N PHE A 117 -26.18 -17.69 -16.80
CA PHE A 117 -27.26 -17.59 -17.79
C PHE A 117 -26.78 -18.22 -19.10
#